data_AF-A0AAE1XDX6-F1
#
_entry.id   AF-A0AAE1XDX6-F1
#
_cell.length_a   1.000
_cell.length_b   1.000
_cell.length_c   1.000
_cell.angle_alpha   90.00
_cell.angle_beta   90.00
_cell.angle_gamma   90.00
#
_symmetry.space_group_name_H-M   'P 1'
#
loop_
_entity.id
_entity.type
_entity.pdbx_description
1 polymer ?
#
loop_
_entity_poly.entity_id
_entity_poly.type
_entity_poly.pdbx_seq_one_letter_code
_entity_poly.pdbx_strand_id
1 'polypeptide(L)'
;MESVGARRGAGGGGGGERTIDDTTADFIISQLLLLDSEDQQKDIKLFINSPGGSVTAGMGIYDAMKLCKADVSTICMGLAASMGAFLLASGSKGKRFCMPNARVMIHQPLGTAGGKATEMSIRIREMAYHKVKLNKILSRATGKPEQQIELDTDRDNFMNAWEAKEYGLVDAVIDDGKPGLVAPIADASPPPKTRVWDLWKIEGSKKAKKNLPSEEKILHNGYASAQGNDEEQGTTQN
;
A
#
# COMPACT_ATOMS: atom_id res chain seq x y z
N MET A 1 3.19 -1.60 -54.31
CA MET A 1 3.59 -2.96 -53.91
C MET A 1 5.01 -2.89 -53.38
N GLU A 2 5.30 -3.70 -52.36
CA GLU A 2 6.58 -3.85 -51.61
C GLU A 2 6.83 -2.77 -50.53
N SER A 3 6.33 -2.98 -49.30
CA SER A 3 6.80 -3.86 -48.20
C SER A 3 7.69 -3.09 -47.23
N VAL A 4 7.02 -2.37 -46.30
CA VAL A 4 7.65 -1.80 -45.11
C VAL A 4 8.00 -2.95 -44.17
N GLY A 5 9.29 -3.27 -44.11
CA GLY A 5 9.85 -4.20 -43.13
C GLY A 5 9.74 -3.63 -41.72
N ALA A 6 8.93 -4.27 -40.89
CA ALA A 6 8.80 -3.99 -39.47
C ALA A 6 10.13 -4.21 -38.74
N ARG A 7 10.80 -3.12 -38.36
CA ARG A 7 11.78 -3.17 -37.26
C ARG A 7 10.99 -3.20 -35.94
N ARG A 8 10.97 -4.37 -35.31
CA ARG A 8 10.56 -4.55 -33.91
C ARG A 8 11.50 -3.71 -33.03
N GLY A 9 11.06 -2.52 -32.66
CA GLY A 9 11.61 -1.80 -31.53
C GLY A 9 11.19 -2.51 -30.26
N ALA A 10 12.15 -3.13 -29.59
CA ALA A 10 12.00 -3.61 -28.22
C ALA A 10 11.61 -2.41 -27.34
N GLY A 11 10.38 -2.41 -26.83
CA GLY A 11 9.94 -1.46 -25.81
C GLY A 11 10.62 -1.78 -24.49
N GLY A 12 11.80 -1.19 -24.28
CA GLY A 12 12.38 -1.03 -22.94
C GLY A 12 11.53 -0.02 -22.18
N GLY A 13 10.57 -0.49 -21.37
CA GLY A 13 9.81 0.33 -20.44
C GLY A 13 10.59 0.48 -19.12
N GLY A 14 10.98 1.71 -18.79
CA GLY A 14 11.75 2.04 -17.58
C GLY A 14 11.09 1.55 -16.28
N GLY A 15 11.71 0.54 -15.65
CA GLY A 15 11.28 -0.04 -14.38
C GLY A 15 11.98 0.52 -13.12
N GLY A 16 12.59 1.72 -13.21
CA GLY A 16 13.62 2.15 -12.25
C GLY A 16 13.17 2.95 -11.02
N GLU A 17 12.13 3.79 -11.09
CA GLU A 17 11.99 4.87 -10.07
C GLU A 17 11.05 4.56 -8.89
N ARG A 18 10.25 3.48 -8.95
CA ARG A 18 9.28 3.15 -7.89
C ARG A 18 9.51 1.80 -7.21
N THR A 19 10.42 1.01 -7.76
CA THR A 19 10.75 -0.34 -7.27
C THR A 19 11.63 -0.22 -6.04
N ILE A 20 11.45 -1.12 -5.08
CA ILE A 20 12.38 -1.24 -3.96
C ILE A 20 13.60 -2.03 -4.43
N ASP A 21 14.71 -1.34 -4.64
CA ASP A 21 16.01 -1.92 -4.93
C ASP A 21 17.08 -1.38 -3.97
N ASP A 22 18.31 -1.85 -4.08
CA ASP A 22 19.39 -1.50 -3.15
C ASP A 22 19.66 0.01 -3.14
N THR A 23 19.65 0.66 -4.31
CA THR A 23 19.86 2.11 -4.43
C THR A 23 18.77 2.91 -3.71
N THR A 24 17.51 2.54 -3.95
CA THR A 24 16.35 3.20 -3.34
C THR A 24 16.32 2.95 -1.84
N ALA A 25 16.67 1.74 -1.40
CA ALA A 25 16.74 1.38 0.01
C ALA A 25 17.84 2.15 0.73
N ASP A 26 19.05 2.21 0.19
CA ASP A 26 20.16 2.95 0.78
C ASP A 26 19.83 4.44 0.94
N PHE A 27 19.15 5.03 -0.04
CA PHE A 27 18.67 6.40 0.05
C PHE A 27 17.63 6.58 1.18
N ILE A 28 16.60 5.73 1.23
CA ILE A 28 15.56 5.79 2.26
C ILE A 28 16.17 5.59 3.66
N ILE A 29 17.03 4.59 3.84
CA ILE A 29 17.72 4.30 5.11
C ILE A 29 18.51 5.53 5.56
N SER A 30 19.30 6.13 4.66
CA SER A 30 20.10 7.31 4.97
C SER A 30 19.23 8.49 5.41
N GLN A 31 18.09 8.73 4.74
CA GLN A 31 17.15 9.80 5.10
C GLN A 31 16.44 9.54 6.43
N LEU A 32 16.03 8.30 6.71
CA LEU A 32 15.43 7.93 7.99
C LEU A 32 16.38 8.21 9.16
N LEU A 33 17.64 7.77 9.04
CA LEU A 33 18.64 7.96 10.09
C LEU A 33 19.07 9.42 10.24
N LEU A 34 19.13 10.18 9.14
CA LEU A 34 19.40 11.61 9.20
C LEU A 34 18.29 12.35 9.96
N LEU A 35 17.02 12.18 9.57
CA LEU A 35 15.89 12.84 10.20
C LEU A 35 15.75 12.44 11.68
N ASP A 36 16.00 11.17 12.02
CA ASP A 36 16.04 10.72 13.40
C ASP A 36 17.17 11.37 14.21
N SER A 37 18.32 11.63 13.59
CA SER A 37 19.44 12.32 14.25
C SER A 37 19.18 13.82 14.47
N GLU A 38 18.39 14.45 13.59
CA GLU A 38 18.04 15.87 13.69
C GLU A 38 17.02 16.14 14.80
N ASP A 39 15.95 15.35 14.87
CA ASP A 39 14.92 15.48 15.91
C ASP A 39 14.20 14.14 16.20
N GLN A 40 14.60 13.50 17.29
CA GLN A 40 14.05 12.20 17.73
C GLN A 40 12.60 12.30 18.26
N GLN A 41 12.07 13.50 18.49
CA GLN A 41 10.70 13.70 18.99
C GLN A 41 9.69 13.93 17.87
N LYS A 42 10.17 14.23 16.66
CA LYS A 42 9.32 14.55 15.52
C LYS A 42 9.10 13.33 14.65
N ASP A 43 7.83 13.03 14.39
CA ASP A 43 7.44 11.94 13.48
C ASP A 43 8.08 12.11 12.10
N ILE A 44 8.67 11.03 11.60
CA ILE A 44 9.15 10.90 10.22
C ILE A 44 7.99 10.39 9.37
N LYS A 45 7.68 11.08 8.26
CA LYS A 45 6.62 10.68 7.34
C LYS A 45 7.18 10.02 6.10
N LEU A 46 6.92 8.72 5.94
CA LEU A 46 7.29 7.92 4.79
C LEU A 46 6.09 7.76 3.84
N PHE A 47 6.16 8.41 2.68
CA PHE A 47 5.16 8.29 1.63
C PHE A 47 5.49 7.11 0.71
N ILE A 48 4.52 6.24 0.46
CA ILE A 48 4.71 4.96 -0.26
C ILE A 48 3.83 4.94 -1.52
N ASN A 49 4.51 4.81 -2.66
CA ASN A 49 3.91 4.51 -3.97
C ASN A 49 4.81 3.51 -4.72
N SER A 50 4.72 2.23 -4.34
CA SER A 50 5.62 1.19 -4.81
C SER A 50 4.90 -0.10 -5.17
N PRO A 51 5.26 -0.75 -6.29
CA PRO A 51 4.82 -2.11 -6.60
C PRO A 51 5.54 -3.19 -5.77
N GLY A 52 6.49 -2.81 -4.91
CA GLY A 52 7.38 -3.71 -4.19
C GLY A 52 8.74 -3.82 -4.87
N GLY A 53 9.44 -4.94 -4.66
CA GLY A 53 10.78 -5.16 -5.19
C GLY A 53 11.57 -6.18 -4.37
N SER A 54 12.86 -5.92 -4.21
CA SER A 54 13.80 -6.76 -3.47
C SER A 54 13.39 -6.91 -2.00
N VAL A 55 13.27 -8.16 -1.54
CA VAL A 55 12.95 -8.49 -0.15
C VAL A 55 14.06 -8.03 0.78
N THR A 56 15.33 -8.23 0.42
CA THR A 56 16.48 -7.84 1.27
C THR A 56 16.59 -6.34 1.40
N ALA A 57 16.44 -5.60 0.29
CA ALA A 57 16.45 -4.14 0.29
C ALA A 57 15.30 -3.57 1.16
N GLY A 58 14.09 -4.10 1.00
CA GLY A 58 12.95 -3.69 1.83
C GLY A 58 13.09 -4.09 3.31
N MET A 59 13.74 -5.21 3.62
CA MET A 59 14.06 -5.57 5.01
C MET A 59 15.08 -4.61 5.63
N GLY A 60 16.04 -4.08 4.85
CA GLY A 60 16.95 -3.03 5.31
C GLY A 60 16.22 -1.75 5.70
N ILE A 61 15.26 -1.32 4.86
CA ILE A 61 14.40 -0.17 5.19
C ILE A 61 13.60 -0.45 6.48
N TYR A 62 13.00 -1.64 6.59
CA TYR A 62 12.27 -2.04 7.78
C TYR A 62 13.13 -1.96 9.05
N ASP A 63 14.36 -2.50 9.00
CA ASP A 63 15.27 -2.47 10.14
C ASP A 63 15.66 -1.03 10.51
N ALA A 64 15.89 -0.16 9.53
CA ALA A 64 16.12 1.26 9.77
C ALA A 64 14.91 1.95 10.43
N MET A 65 13.68 1.66 9.97
CA MET A 65 12.45 2.16 10.60
C MET A 65 12.32 1.71 12.06
N LYS A 66 12.83 0.52 12.41
CA LYS A 66 12.83 0.01 13.79
C LYS A 66 14.01 0.49 14.63
N LEU A 67 15.06 0.97 13.98
CA LEU A 67 16.23 1.55 14.63
C LEU A 67 15.99 3.01 15.04
N CYS A 68 15.22 3.77 14.24
CA CYS A 68 14.82 5.14 14.57
C CYS A 68 14.13 5.20 15.94
N LYS A 69 14.44 6.25 16.71
CA LYS A 69 13.71 6.56 17.96
C LYS A 69 12.45 7.37 17.67
N ALA A 70 12.50 8.24 16.69
CA ALA A 70 11.34 8.93 16.15
C ALA A 70 10.35 7.92 15.58
N ASP A 71 9.06 8.20 15.74
CA ASP A 71 8.02 7.39 15.13
C ASP A 71 8.04 7.54 13.61
N VAL A 72 7.97 6.41 12.89
CA VAL A 72 7.86 6.41 11.44
C VAL A 72 6.40 6.24 11.03
N SER A 73 5.78 7.35 10.63
CA SER A 73 4.43 7.40 10.06
C SER A 73 4.48 7.01 8.58
N THR A 74 3.63 6.09 8.15
CA THR A 74 3.63 5.58 6.76
C THR A 74 2.33 5.94 6.06
N ILE A 75 2.41 6.49 4.85
CA ILE A 75 1.25 6.95 4.09
C ILE A 75 1.27 6.36 2.68
N CYS A 76 0.28 5.54 2.33
CA CYS A 76 0.11 5.03 0.97
C CYS A 76 -0.56 6.07 0.06
N MET A 77 0.11 6.41 -1.04
CA MET A 77 -0.37 7.30 -2.10
C MET A 77 -0.31 6.60 -3.45
N GLY A 78 -1.43 6.03 -3.89
CA GLY A 78 -1.49 5.25 -5.12
C GLY A 78 -1.41 3.76 -4.84
N LEU A 79 -0.21 3.17 -4.89
CA LEU A 79 -0.02 1.72 -4.70
C LEU A 79 0.98 1.42 -3.59
N ALA A 80 0.62 0.50 -2.69
CA ALA A 80 1.58 -0.20 -1.84
C ALA A 80 1.38 -1.70 -2.05
N ALA A 81 2.24 -2.33 -2.86
CA ALA A 81 2.15 -3.76 -3.15
C ALA A 81 3.40 -4.50 -2.69
N SER A 82 3.26 -5.79 -2.35
CA SER A 82 4.37 -6.65 -1.96
C SER A 82 5.23 -6.01 -0.85
N MET A 83 6.54 -5.82 -1.05
CA MET A 83 7.40 -5.12 -0.08
C MET A 83 6.96 -3.68 0.22
N GLY A 84 6.25 -2.99 -0.68
CA GLY A 84 5.63 -1.71 -0.40
C GLY A 84 4.49 -1.80 0.62
N ALA A 85 3.63 -2.82 0.50
CA ALA A 85 2.58 -3.10 1.49
C ALA A 85 3.15 -3.52 2.84
N PHE A 86 4.24 -4.29 2.81
CA PHE A 86 4.97 -4.70 4.01
C PHE A 86 5.52 -3.48 4.78
N LEU A 87 6.18 -2.55 4.09
CA LEU A 87 6.70 -1.33 4.70
C LEU A 87 5.58 -0.43 5.21
N LEU A 88 4.48 -0.30 4.46
CA LEU A 88 3.27 0.41 4.89
C LEU A 88 2.72 -0.17 6.21
N ALA A 89 2.60 -1.49 6.31
CA ALA A 89 2.12 -2.14 7.52
C ALA A 89 3.10 -2.02 8.70
N SER A 90 4.36 -1.74 8.41
CA SER A 90 5.46 -1.69 9.38
C SER A 90 5.70 -0.33 10.02
N GLY A 91 4.95 0.71 9.65
CA GLY A 91 4.98 2.01 10.34
C GLY A 91 4.62 1.91 11.82
N SER A 92 4.87 2.98 12.58
CA SER A 92 4.50 3.07 13.99
C SER A 92 3.00 2.87 14.16
N LYS A 93 2.60 2.07 15.16
CA LYS A 93 1.20 1.70 15.40
C LYS A 93 0.36 2.95 15.70
N GLY A 94 -0.79 3.08 15.04
CA GLY A 94 -1.64 4.27 15.11
C GLY A 94 -1.25 5.37 14.12
N LYS A 95 -0.14 5.20 13.38
CA LYS A 95 0.42 6.18 12.43
C LYS A 95 0.59 5.61 11.02
N ARG A 96 -0.20 4.59 10.65
CA ARG A 96 -0.22 4.00 9.30
C ARG A 96 -1.46 4.43 8.55
N PHE A 97 -1.30 4.97 7.35
CA PHE A 97 -2.37 5.66 6.64
C PHE A 97 -2.45 5.28 5.16
N CYS A 98 -3.67 5.35 4.61
CA CYS A 98 -3.90 5.31 3.17
C CYS A 98 -4.63 6.56 2.71
N MET A 99 -4.31 7.06 1.51
CA MET A 99 -5.22 7.95 0.79
C MET A 99 -6.43 7.17 0.27
N PRO A 100 -7.58 7.81 0.01
CA PRO A 100 -8.83 7.10 -0.28
C PRO A 100 -8.82 6.25 -1.56
N ASN A 101 -8.06 6.67 -2.59
CA ASN A 101 -7.89 5.93 -3.84
C ASN A 101 -6.74 4.91 -3.80
N ALA A 102 -6.06 4.77 -2.66
CA ALA A 102 -4.92 3.89 -2.55
C ALA A 102 -5.34 2.41 -2.69
N ARG A 103 -4.45 1.63 -3.30
CA ARG A 103 -4.54 0.18 -3.38
C ARG A 103 -3.40 -0.43 -2.57
N VAL A 104 -3.73 -1.42 -1.76
CA VAL A 104 -2.75 -2.22 -1.01
C VAL A 104 -2.81 -3.65 -1.53
N MET A 105 -1.67 -4.28 -1.77
CA MET A 105 -1.63 -5.67 -2.21
C MET A 105 -0.59 -6.45 -1.45
N ILE A 106 -0.99 -7.58 -0.87
CA ILE A 106 -0.09 -8.53 -0.21
C ILE A 106 -0.04 -9.83 -1.01
N HIS A 107 1.14 -10.45 -1.04
CA HIS A 107 1.37 -11.76 -1.63
C HIS A 107 2.63 -12.39 -1.04
N GLN A 108 2.89 -13.65 -1.37
CA GLN A 108 4.11 -14.35 -1.00
C GLN A 108 5.31 -13.81 -1.81
N PRO A 109 6.53 -13.86 -1.24
CA PRO A 109 7.72 -13.44 -1.98
C PRO A 109 7.90 -14.28 -3.24
N LEU A 110 8.25 -13.60 -4.34
CA LEU A 110 8.48 -14.22 -5.64
C LEU A 110 9.98 -14.43 -5.87
N GLY A 111 10.34 -15.55 -6.49
CA GLY A 111 11.71 -15.86 -6.85
C GLY A 111 11.80 -17.01 -7.86
N THR A 112 12.91 -17.08 -8.60
CA THR A 112 13.21 -18.20 -9.49
C THR A 112 14.43 -18.96 -8.97
N ALA A 113 14.39 -20.29 -9.07
CA ALA A 113 15.50 -21.15 -8.73
C ALA A 113 15.96 -21.92 -9.98
N GLY A 114 17.26 -21.95 -10.25
CA GLY A 114 17.85 -22.62 -11.40
C GLY A 114 19.31 -23.00 -11.13
N GLY A 115 19.85 -23.93 -11.92
CA GLY A 115 21.18 -24.49 -11.74
C GLY A 115 21.16 -25.94 -11.24
N LYS A 116 22.28 -26.40 -10.65
CA LYS A 116 22.40 -27.75 -10.08
C LYS A 116 21.35 -27.95 -8.98
N ALA A 117 20.94 -29.20 -8.74
CA ALA A 117 19.95 -29.54 -7.71
C ALA A 117 20.31 -28.93 -6.32
N THR A 118 21.59 -28.93 -5.96
CA THR A 118 22.09 -28.32 -4.71
C THR A 118 21.83 -26.81 -4.67
N GLU A 119 22.17 -26.07 -5.72
CA GLU A 119 21.93 -24.61 -5.82
C GLU A 119 20.44 -24.28 -5.75
N MET A 120 19.62 -25.07 -6.44
CA MET A 120 18.17 -24.94 -6.41
C MET A 120 17.64 -25.13 -4.99
N SER A 121 18.10 -26.16 -4.27
CA SER A 121 17.67 -26.45 -2.90
C SER A 121 18.02 -25.33 -1.92
N ILE A 122 19.18 -24.68 -2.08
CA ILE A 122 19.61 -23.54 -1.26
C ILE A 122 18.69 -22.35 -1.50
N ARG A 123 18.41 -22.01 -2.77
CA ARG A 123 17.53 -20.89 -3.12
C ARG A 123 16.09 -21.09 -2.66
N ILE A 124 15.55 -22.31 -2.79
CA ILE A 124 14.20 -22.63 -2.31
C ILE A 124 14.12 -22.47 -0.78
N ARG A 125 15.15 -22.91 -0.05
CA ARG A 125 15.23 -22.74 1.40
C ARG A 125 15.22 -21.26 1.79
N GLU A 126 15.95 -20.42 1.06
CA GLU A 126 15.98 -18.97 1.31
C GLU A 126 14.62 -18.31 1.04
N MET A 127 13.94 -18.69 -0.04
CA MET A 127 12.59 -18.20 -0.32
C MET A 127 11.60 -18.61 0.78
N ALA A 128 11.68 -19.85 1.26
CA ALA A 128 10.85 -20.32 2.36
C ALA A 128 11.14 -19.56 3.66
N TYR A 129 12.42 -19.25 3.94
CA TYR A 129 12.82 -18.43 5.08
C TYR A 129 12.20 -17.03 5.01
N HIS A 130 12.30 -16.35 3.86
CA HIS A 130 11.68 -15.04 3.66
C HIS A 130 10.16 -15.08 3.81
N LYS A 131 9.49 -16.08 3.21
CA LYS A 131 8.03 -16.26 3.34
C LYS A 131 7.62 -16.31 4.81
N VAL A 132 8.26 -17.18 5.60
CA VAL A 132 7.95 -17.35 7.03
C VAL A 132 8.23 -16.06 7.80
N LYS A 133 9.38 -15.41 7.56
CA LYS A 133 9.76 -14.19 8.28
C LYS A 133 8.80 -13.02 8.00
N LEU A 134 8.46 -12.79 6.74
CA LEU A 134 7.53 -11.72 6.34
C LEU A 134 6.13 -11.96 6.92
N ASN A 135 5.63 -13.20 6.85
CA ASN A 135 4.31 -13.54 7.37
C ASN A 135 4.22 -13.34 8.89
N LYS A 136 5.28 -13.68 9.63
CA LYS A 136 5.37 -13.43 11.08
C LYS A 136 5.34 -11.95 11.42
N ILE A 137 6.05 -11.12 10.67
CA ILE A 137 6.07 -9.67 10.89
C ILE A 137 4.70 -9.06 10.54
N LEU A 138 4.10 -9.45 9.41
CA LEU A 138 2.75 -9.01 9.02
C LEU A 138 1.69 -9.45 10.03
N SER A 139 1.79 -10.66 10.57
CA SER A 139 0.91 -11.15 11.63
C SER A 139 0.96 -10.24 12.87
N ARG A 140 2.18 -9.87 13.30
CA ARG A 140 2.36 -8.93 14.42
C ARG A 140 1.83 -7.53 14.11
N ALA A 141 2.08 -7.03 12.89
CA ALA A 141 1.65 -5.70 12.48
C ALA A 141 0.13 -5.55 12.33
N THR A 142 -0.54 -6.60 11.87
CA THR A 142 -1.99 -6.61 11.61
C THR A 142 -2.82 -7.14 12.78
N GLY A 143 -2.21 -7.91 13.68
CA GLY A 143 -2.90 -8.64 14.75
C GLY A 143 -3.61 -9.92 14.28
N LYS A 144 -3.45 -10.33 13.02
CA LYS A 144 -4.03 -11.58 12.50
C LYS A 144 -3.14 -12.79 12.81
N PRO A 145 -3.72 -14.00 13.01
CA PRO A 145 -2.94 -15.22 13.15
C PRO A 145 -2.05 -15.50 11.93
N GLU A 146 -0.86 -16.08 12.14
CA GLU A 146 0.09 -16.41 11.05
C GLU A 146 -0.56 -17.26 9.94
N GLN A 147 -1.44 -18.21 10.31
CA GLN A 147 -2.17 -19.06 9.37
C GLN A 147 -3.08 -18.25 8.43
N GLN A 148 -3.72 -17.19 8.94
CA GLN A 148 -4.57 -16.32 8.12
C GLN A 148 -3.70 -15.50 7.16
N ILE A 149 -2.58 -14.96 7.63
CA ILE A 149 -1.62 -14.24 6.76
C ILE A 149 -1.08 -15.16 5.67
N GLU A 150 -0.76 -16.42 5.98
CA GLU A 150 -0.26 -17.36 4.99
C GLU A 150 -1.29 -17.66 3.90
N LEU A 151 -2.57 -17.85 4.27
CA LEU A 151 -3.65 -18.03 3.30
C LEU A 151 -3.85 -16.79 2.43
N ASP A 152 -3.90 -15.61 3.06
CA ASP A 152 -4.19 -14.35 2.38
C ASP A 152 -3.03 -13.82 1.53
N THR A 153 -1.83 -14.38 1.69
CA THR A 153 -0.64 -14.05 0.88
C THR A 153 -0.33 -15.13 -0.17
N ASP A 154 -1.01 -16.28 -0.21
CA ASP A 154 -0.70 -17.34 -1.17
C ASP A 154 -0.91 -16.89 -2.64
N ARG A 155 -1.80 -15.93 -2.87
CA ARG A 155 -2.03 -15.27 -4.16
C ARG A 155 -2.06 -13.75 -3.97
N ASP A 156 -1.99 -13.02 -5.07
CA ASP A 156 -2.16 -11.58 -5.08
C ASP A 156 -3.52 -11.21 -4.46
N ASN A 157 -3.47 -10.55 -3.30
CA ASN A 157 -4.64 -10.13 -2.55
C ASN A 157 -4.70 -8.60 -2.50
N PHE A 158 -5.52 -8.03 -3.37
CA PHE A 158 -5.70 -6.59 -3.47
C PHE A 158 -6.83 -6.08 -2.58
N MET A 159 -6.54 -5.00 -1.86
CA MET A 159 -7.46 -4.31 -0.96
C MET A 159 -7.55 -2.83 -1.36
N ASN A 160 -8.75 -2.27 -1.24
CA ASN A 160 -8.92 -0.81 -1.20
C ASN A 160 -8.47 -0.24 0.16
N ALA A 161 -8.43 1.09 0.29
CA ALA A 161 -7.95 1.76 1.49
C ALA A 161 -8.71 1.35 2.78
N TRP A 162 -10.03 1.18 2.72
CA TRP A 162 -10.86 0.78 3.86
C TRP A 162 -10.70 -0.71 4.19
N GLU A 163 -10.63 -1.57 3.18
CA GLU A 163 -10.33 -3.00 3.37
C GLU A 163 -8.95 -3.19 4.01
N ALA A 164 -7.94 -2.42 3.60
CA ALA A 164 -6.61 -2.46 4.19
C ALA A 164 -6.62 -2.01 5.67
N LYS A 165 -7.45 -1.02 6.01
CA LYS A 165 -7.67 -0.60 7.40
C LYS A 165 -8.33 -1.71 8.22
N GLU A 166 -9.42 -2.28 7.73
CA GLU A 166 -10.11 -3.39 8.42
C GLU A 166 -9.22 -4.63 8.56
N TYR A 167 -8.34 -4.87 7.59
CA TYR A 167 -7.36 -5.94 7.64
C TYR A 167 -6.25 -5.67 8.67
N GLY A 168 -6.05 -4.41 9.08
CA GLY A 168 -5.01 -4.01 10.03
C GLY A 168 -3.65 -3.70 9.37
N LEU A 169 -3.60 -3.56 8.05
CA LEU A 169 -2.41 -3.10 7.32
C LEU A 169 -2.17 -1.60 7.52
N VAL A 170 -3.23 -0.83 7.74
CA VAL A 170 -3.17 0.59 8.11
C VAL A 170 -4.12 0.89 9.25
N ASP A 171 -3.91 2.01 9.94
CA ASP A 171 -4.71 2.45 11.07
C ASP A 171 -5.87 3.37 10.65
N ALA A 172 -5.66 4.22 9.64
CA ALA A 172 -6.72 5.09 9.13
C ALA A 172 -6.63 5.37 7.62
N VAL A 173 -7.74 5.85 7.06
CA VAL A 173 -7.81 6.42 5.72
C VAL A 173 -7.87 7.94 5.88
N ILE A 174 -6.98 8.68 5.23
CA ILE A 174 -6.97 10.14 5.24
C ILE A 174 -8.01 10.62 4.22
N ASP A 175 -9.23 10.83 4.70
CA ASP A 175 -10.34 11.39 3.93
C ASP A 175 -10.77 12.69 4.63
N ASP A 176 -10.54 13.83 3.99
CA ASP A 176 -10.91 15.15 4.50
C ASP A 176 -12.32 15.57 4.07
N GLY A 177 -13.10 14.66 3.46
CA GLY A 177 -14.47 14.92 3.03
C GLY A 177 -14.59 15.90 1.87
N LYS A 178 -13.46 16.29 1.25
CA LYS A 178 -13.49 17.20 0.10
C LYS A 178 -14.16 16.51 -1.09
N PRO A 179 -15.17 17.16 -1.71
CA PRO A 179 -15.83 16.59 -2.88
C PRO A 179 -14.82 16.39 -4.01
N GLY A 180 -14.92 15.25 -4.70
CA GLY A 180 -14.07 14.92 -5.86
C GLY A 180 -12.78 14.15 -5.55
N LEU A 181 -12.40 13.96 -4.28
CA LEU A 181 -11.23 13.12 -3.96
C LEU A 181 -11.50 11.64 -4.26
N VAL A 182 -12.74 11.17 -4.11
CA VAL A 182 -13.16 9.80 -4.45
C VAL A 182 -14.35 9.86 -5.38
N ALA A 183 -14.25 9.16 -6.52
CA ALA A 183 -15.41 8.92 -7.36
C ALA A 183 -16.37 7.98 -6.61
N PRO A 184 -17.68 8.25 -6.59
CA PRO A 184 -18.64 7.36 -5.95
C PRO A 184 -18.71 6.01 -6.67
N ILE A 185 -18.21 4.96 -6.01
CA ILE A 185 -18.20 3.58 -6.55
C ILE A 185 -19.46 2.82 -6.09
N ALA A 186 -20.19 3.34 -5.10
CA ALA A 186 -21.41 2.72 -4.59
C ALA A 186 -22.60 2.84 -5.56
N ASP A 187 -22.55 3.80 -6.47
CA ASP A 187 -23.53 3.90 -7.55
C ASP A 187 -23.24 2.80 -8.56
N ALA A 188 -24.18 1.86 -8.64
CA ALA A 188 -24.08 0.59 -9.35
C ALA A 188 -24.02 0.72 -10.88
N SER A 189 -23.39 1.77 -11.43
CA SER A 189 -22.98 1.80 -12.82
C SER A 189 -21.89 0.73 -12.98
N PRO A 190 -22.20 -0.41 -13.62
CA PRO A 190 -21.20 -1.43 -13.85
C PRO A 190 -20.07 -0.77 -14.65
N PRO A 191 -18.79 -1.15 -14.44
CA PRO A 191 -17.74 -0.70 -15.35
C PRO A 191 -18.18 -0.92 -16.83
N PRO A 192 -17.68 -0.16 -17.81
CA PRO A 192 -18.00 -0.43 -19.19
C PRO A 192 -17.64 -1.90 -19.52
N LYS A 193 -18.51 -2.61 -20.24
CA LYS A 193 -18.32 -4.02 -20.59
C LYS A 193 -17.03 -4.18 -21.40
N THR A 194 -15.94 -4.52 -20.73
CA THR A 194 -14.66 -4.87 -21.34
C THR A 194 -14.61 -6.37 -21.65
N ARG A 195 -13.64 -6.81 -22.46
CA ARG A 195 -13.42 -8.24 -22.78
C ARG A 195 -13.16 -9.15 -21.54
N VAL A 196 -12.90 -8.55 -20.38
CA VAL A 196 -12.62 -9.21 -19.10
C VAL A 196 -13.79 -9.09 -18.11
N TRP A 197 -14.99 -8.75 -18.58
CA TRP A 197 -16.18 -8.51 -17.77
C TRP A 197 -16.49 -9.60 -16.74
N ASP A 198 -16.30 -10.87 -17.11
CA ASP A 198 -16.59 -11.99 -16.22
C ASP A 198 -15.61 -12.13 -15.05
N LEU A 199 -14.41 -11.55 -15.14
CA LEU A 199 -13.44 -11.49 -14.03
C LEU A 199 -13.87 -10.49 -12.93
N TRP A 200 -14.78 -9.57 -13.24
CA TRP A 200 -15.37 -8.65 -12.25
C TRP A 200 -16.48 -9.29 -11.43
N LYS A 201 -16.96 -10.49 -11.80
CA LYS A 201 -17.87 -11.30 -10.97
C LYS A 201 -17.08 -12.00 -9.87
N ILE A 202 -16.55 -11.22 -8.92
CA ILE A 202 -15.82 -11.77 -7.76
C ILE A 202 -16.85 -12.31 -6.76
N GLU A 203 -16.87 -13.64 -6.56
CA GLU A 203 -17.57 -14.27 -5.43
C GLU A 203 -17.03 -13.69 -4.11
N GLY A 204 -17.87 -12.97 -3.36
CA GLY A 204 -17.48 -12.26 -2.13
C GLY A 204 -17.81 -10.76 -2.11
N SER A 205 -18.24 -10.18 -3.25
CA SER A 205 -18.53 -8.74 -3.46
C SER A 205 -19.49 -8.09 -2.42
N LYS A 206 -20.32 -8.84 -1.71
CA LYS A 206 -21.25 -8.27 -0.72
C LYS A 206 -20.55 -7.58 0.46
N LYS A 207 -19.37 -8.04 0.90
CA LYS A 207 -18.60 -7.37 1.97
C LYS A 207 -17.85 -6.14 1.45
N ALA A 208 -17.25 -6.23 0.27
CA ALA A 208 -16.53 -5.12 -0.36
C ALA A 208 -17.41 -3.86 -0.55
N LYS A 209 -18.69 -4.05 -0.92
CA LYS A 209 -19.65 -2.95 -1.08
C LYS A 209 -20.00 -2.20 0.21
N LYS A 210 -19.90 -2.84 1.37
CA LYS A 210 -20.29 -2.23 2.65
C LYS A 210 -19.38 -1.05 3.04
N ASN A 211 -18.12 -1.10 2.60
CA ASN A 211 -17.07 -0.19 3.03
C ASN A 211 -16.65 0.82 1.96
N LEU A 212 -17.28 0.79 0.78
CA LEU A 212 -17.06 1.80 -0.25
C LEU A 212 -17.77 3.11 0.12
N PRO A 213 -17.14 4.27 -0.16
CA PRO A 213 -17.81 5.55 -0.04
C PRO A 213 -18.96 5.65 -1.07
N SER A 214 -20.11 6.12 -0.62
CA SER A 214 -21.30 6.38 -1.44
C SER A 214 -21.50 7.87 -1.66
N GLU A 215 -22.21 8.26 -2.72
CA GLU A 215 -22.54 9.66 -2.99
C GLU A 215 -23.17 10.35 -1.77
N GLU A 216 -24.15 9.70 -1.13
CA GLU A 216 -24.82 10.23 0.06
C GLU A 216 -23.87 10.53 1.23
N LYS A 217 -22.88 9.66 1.48
CA LYS A 217 -21.88 9.83 2.54
C LYS A 217 -20.87 10.94 2.23
N ILE A 218 -20.45 11.04 0.96
CA ILE A 218 -19.53 12.08 0.50
C ILE A 218 -20.21 13.46 0.63
N LEU A 219 -21.49 13.55 0.24
CA LEU A 219 -22.26 14.79 0.33
C LEU A 219 -22.50 15.23 1.78
N HIS A 220 -22.84 14.32 2.71
CA HIS A 220 -23.04 14.70 4.11
C HIS A 220 -21.76 15.19 4.81
N ASN A 221 -20.60 14.57 4.56
CA ASN A 221 -19.33 14.99 5.16
C ASN A 221 -18.79 16.32 4.57
N GLY A 222 -19.04 16.57 3.28
CA GLY A 222 -18.66 17.82 2.62
C GLY A 222 -19.45 19.04 3.10
N TYR A 223 -20.72 18.85 3.49
CA TYR A 223 -21.57 19.93 4.03
C TYR A 223 -21.31 20.23 5.52
N ALA A 224 -21.06 19.20 6.34
CA ALA A 224 -20.82 19.39 7.77
C ALA A 224 -19.51 20.14 8.09
N SER A 225 -18.49 20.00 7.24
CA SER A 225 -17.21 20.71 7.38
C SER A 225 -17.22 22.13 6.81
N ALA A 226 -18.15 22.45 5.91
CA ALA A 226 -18.33 23.78 5.35
C ALA A 226 -19.16 24.71 6.25
N GLN A 227 -20.04 24.18 7.11
CA GLN A 227 -20.88 24.98 8.02
C GLN A 227 -20.24 25.26 9.39
N GLY A 228 -19.03 24.77 9.65
CA GLY A 228 -18.36 24.90 10.96
C GLY A 228 -17.48 26.14 11.16
N ASN A 229 -17.36 27.04 10.19
CA ASN A 229 -16.40 28.17 10.24
C ASN A 229 -16.99 29.58 10.03
N ASP A 230 -18.31 29.75 9.88
CA ASP A 230 -18.90 31.05 9.54
C ASP A 230 -19.88 31.64 10.58
N GLU A 231 -19.91 31.13 11.83
CA GLU A 231 -20.72 31.74 12.90
C GLU A 231 -19.99 31.79 14.25
N GLU A 232 -19.01 32.69 14.39
CA GLU A 232 -18.75 33.37 15.67
C GLU A 232 -17.75 34.53 15.50
N GLN A 233 -18.22 35.70 15.05
CA GLN A 233 -17.69 37.01 15.45
C GLN A 233 -18.64 38.13 15.00
N GLY A 234 -19.70 38.30 15.77
CA GLY A 234 -20.64 39.42 15.67
C GLY A 234 -21.14 39.76 17.06
N THR A 235 -20.22 40.22 17.92
CA THR A 235 -20.54 40.75 19.24
C THR A 235 -21.54 41.89 19.14
N THR A 236 -22.71 41.65 19.70
CA THR A 236 -23.60 42.67 20.25
C THR A 236 -22.87 43.44 21.35
N GLN A 237 -22.93 44.78 21.31
CA GLN A 237 -23.31 45.60 22.47
C GLN A 237 -23.47 47.08 22.10
N ASN A 238 -24.65 47.57 22.48
CA ASN A 238 -25.16 48.93 22.74
C ASN A 238 -24.20 50.12 22.64
#